data_AF-A0A166R3W2-F1
#
_entry.id   AF-A0A166R3W2-F1
#
_cell.length_a   1.000
_cell.length_b   1.000
_cell.length_c   1.000
_cell.angle_alpha   90.00
_cell.angle_beta   90.00
_cell.angle_gamma   90.00
#
_symmetry.space_group_name_H-M   'P 1'
#
loop_
_entity.id
_entity.type
_entity.pdbx_description
1 polymer ?
#
loop_
_entity_poly.entity_id
_entity_poly.type
_entity_poly.pdbx_seq_one_letter_code
_entity_poly.pdbx_strand_id
1 'polypeptide(L)'
;MFDIPTRPTCLHHFVEENAEALQNAALLLGGRPWLKRVQCLFEMLYTGNSLHGRAGRDVSALHDLLTLAHVHDPSRPEAAYFASLDPASPQVEEICLLADELRRAFEEVSPGQPSHGDQEERRT
;
A
#
# COMPACT_ATOMS: atom_id res chain seq x y z
N MET A 1 -25.04 7.23 -18.31
CA MET A 1 -24.10 7.67 -17.25
C MET A 1 -22.73 7.30 -17.76
N PHE A 2 -21.97 8.26 -18.28
CA PHE A 2 -20.72 7.98 -18.98
C PHE A 2 -19.63 7.79 -17.94
N ASP A 3 -19.16 6.55 -17.81
CA ASP A 3 -17.86 6.23 -17.23
C ASP A 3 -16.82 6.91 -18.14
N ILE A 4 -16.19 7.97 -17.64
CA ILE A 4 -15.04 8.56 -18.33
C ILE A 4 -13.91 7.60 -18.00
N PRO A 5 -13.37 6.82 -18.97
CA PRO A 5 -12.27 5.94 -18.67
C PRO A 5 -11.09 6.82 -18.23
N THR A 6 -10.79 6.81 -16.94
CA THR A 6 -9.57 7.38 -16.42
C THR A 6 -8.44 6.67 -17.13
N ARG A 7 -7.64 7.42 -17.91
CA ARG A 7 -6.46 6.85 -18.57
C ARG A 7 -5.66 6.10 -17.50
N PRO A 8 -5.34 4.81 -17.72
CA PRO A 8 -4.59 4.04 -16.74
C PRO A 8 -3.27 4.76 -16.49
N THR A 9 -3.09 5.24 -15.26
CA THR A 9 -1.82 5.81 -14.82
C THR A 9 -0.86 4.69 -14.43
N CYS A 10 0.43 4.99 -14.28
CA CYS A 10 1.43 4.00 -13.83
C CYS A 10 1.02 3.30 -12.53
N LEU A 11 0.31 4.00 -11.62
CA LEU A 11 -0.27 3.41 -10.42
C LEU A 11 -1.32 2.33 -10.70
N HIS A 12 -2.19 2.52 -11.70
CA HIS A 12 -3.19 1.51 -12.06
C HIS A 12 -2.51 0.23 -12.56
N HIS A 13 -1.50 0.37 -13.43
CA HIS A 13 -0.75 -0.77 -13.95
C HIS A 13 0.02 -1.49 -12.83
N PHE A 14 0.65 -0.74 -11.92
CA PHE A 14 1.35 -1.32 -10.78
C PHE A 14 0.40 -2.10 -9.86
N VAL A 15 -0.74 -1.49 -9.53
CA VAL A 15 -1.77 -2.13 -8.69
C VAL A 15 -2.34 -3.37 -9.36
N GLU A 16 -2.58 -3.34 -10.67
CA GLU A 16 -3.06 -4.51 -11.43
C GLU A 16 -2.07 -5.68 -11.40
N GLU A 17 -0.81 -5.39 -11.71
CA GLU A 17 0.27 -6.40 -11.76
C GLU A 17 0.55 -6.99 -10.36
N ASN A 18 0.40 -6.19 -9.31
CA ASN A 18 0.71 -6.58 -7.93
C ASN A 18 -0.55 -6.77 -7.06
N ALA A 19 -1.75 -6.83 -7.66
CA ALA A 19 -3.01 -6.86 -6.92
C ALA A 19 -3.09 -8.07 -6.00
N GLU A 20 -2.66 -9.23 -6.48
CA GLU A 20 -2.65 -10.47 -5.71
C GLU A 20 -1.65 -10.41 -4.56
N ALA A 21 -0.43 -9.91 -4.82
CA ALA A 21 0.61 -9.77 -3.81
C ALA A 21 0.20 -8.81 -2.68
N LEU A 22 -0.38 -7.65 -3.03
CA LEU A 22 -0.90 -6.67 -2.07
C LEU A 22 -2.05 -7.22 -1.23
N GLN A 23 -2.96 -7.99 -1.84
CA GLN A 23 -4.06 -8.64 -1.14
C GLN A 23 -3.57 -9.72 -0.17
N ASN A 24 -2.63 -10.55 -0.61
CA ASN A 24 -2.01 -11.58 0.23
C ASN A 24 -1.26 -10.95 1.40
N ALA A 25 -0.49 -9.90 1.16
CA ALA A 25 0.21 -9.13 2.19
C ALA A 25 -0.76 -8.52 3.21
N ALA A 26 -1.83 -7.87 2.74
CA ALA A 26 -2.84 -7.27 3.61
C ALA A 26 -3.62 -8.30 4.43
N LEU A 27 -3.89 -9.47 3.85
CA LEU A 27 -4.51 -10.59 4.56
C LEU A 27 -3.59 -11.15 5.65
N LEU A 28 -2.30 -11.24 5.36
CA LEU A 28 -1.30 -11.79 6.26
C LEU A 28 -0.98 -10.84 7.43
N LEU A 29 -0.95 -9.53 7.17
CA LEU A 29 -0.66 -8.50 8.18
C LEU A 29 -1.88 -8.00 8.96
N GLY A 30 -3.04 -7.91 8.30
CA GLY A 30 -4.24 -7.29 8.87
C GLY A 30 -5.48 -8.16 8.82
N GLY A 31 -5.39 -9.37 8.27
CA GLY A 31 -6.50 -10.29 8.16
C GLY A 31 -7.56 -9.86 7.13
N ARG A 32 -8.73 -10.49 7.26
CA ARG A 32 -9.91 -10.26 6.40
C ARG A 32 -10.41 -8.81 6.32
N PRO A 33 -10.41 -7.99 7.40
CA PRO A 33 -10.89 -6.61 7.28
C PRO A 33 -10.00 -5.77 6.36
N TRP A 34 -8.68 -5.99 6.41
CA TRP A 34 -7.72 -5.30 5.55
C TRP A 34 -7.80 -5.77 4.10
N LEU A 35 -7.94 -7.08 3.87
CA LEU A 35 -8.18 -7.63 2.52
C LEU A 35 -9.39 -6.97 1.83
N LYS A 36 -10.51 -6.80 2.55
CA LYS A 36 -11.70 -6.15 2.01
C LYS A 36 -11.47 -4.66 1.73
N ARG A 37 -10.66 -3.99 2.55
CA ARG A 37 -10.30 -2.58 2.38
C ARG A 37 -9.43 -2.37 1.14
N VAL A 38 -8.45 -3.24 0.90
CA VAL A 38 -7.58 -3.20 -0.28
C VAL A 38 -8.38 -3.44 -1.56
N GLN A 39 -9.24 -4.44 -1.60
CA GLN A 39 -10.11 -4.67 -2.76
C GLN A 39 -11.01 -3.46 -3.05
N CYS A 40 -11.60 -2.86 -2.01
CA CYS A 40 -12.42 -1.67 -2.18
C CYS A 40 -11.60 -0.47 -2.68
N LEU A 41 -10.35 -0.32 -2.24
CA LEU A 41 -9.41 0.68 -2.75
C LEU A 41 -9.14 0.46 -4.25
N PHE A 42 -8.85 -0.77 -4.66
CA PHE A 42 -8.58 -1.09 -6.06
C PHE A 42 -9.79 -0.80 -6.94
N GLU A 43 -10.98 -1.25 -6.55
CA GLU A 43 -12.23 -0.94 -7.25
C GLU A 43 -12.45 0.58 -7.37
N MET A 44 -12.15 1.35 -6.32
CA MET A 44 -12.24 2.82 -6.37
C MET A 44 -11.23 3.46 -7.33
N LEU A 45 -10.00 2.92 -7.41
CA LEU A 45 -8.99 3.36 -8.38
C LEU A 45 -9.47 3.03 -9.81
N TYR A 46 -9.90 1.79 -10.06
CA TYR A 46 -10.39 1.32 -11.37
C TYR A 46 -11.59 2.09 -11.90
N THR A 47 -12.54 2.45 -11.01
CA THR A 47 -13.76 3.18 -11.41
C THR A 47 -13.47 4.65 -11.73
N GLY A 48 -12.22 5.13 -11.59
CA GLY A 48 -11.84 6.50 -11.91
C GLY A 48 -12.54 7.58 -11.06
N ASN A 49 -13.23 7.16 -10.00
CA ASN A 49 -13.95 8.05 -9.11
C ASN A 49 -12.93 8.74 -8.20
N SER A 50 -12.34 9.80 -8.71
CA SER A 50 -11.25 10.51 -8.05
C SER A 50 -11.75 11.30 -6.84
N LEU A 51 -11.99 10.58 -5.76
CA LEU A 51 -12.01 11.10 -4.41
C LEU A 51 -10.57 11.43 -4.02
N HIS A 52 -9.97 12.45 -4.67
CA HIS A 52 -8.55 12.83 -4.59
C HIS A 52 -7.99 13.01 -3.15
N GLY A 53 -8.82 13.00 -2.11
CA GLY A 53 -8.38 12.95 -0.71
C GLY A 53 -8.77 11.70 0.10
N ARG A 54 -9.65 10.82 -0.41
CA ARG A 54 -9.99 9.54 0.24
C ARG A 54 -9.12 8.42 -0.29
N ALA A 55 -8.97 8.32 -1.62
CA ALA A 55 -8.10 7.34 -2.25
C ALA A 55 -6.66 7.47 -1.75
N GLY A 56 -6.11 8.69 -1.69
CA GLY A 56 -4.78 8.94 -1.14
C GLY A 56 -4.65 8.57 0.35
N ARG A 57 -5.71 8.76 1.16
CA ARG A 57 -5.71 8.33 2.56
C ARG A 57 -5.75 6.81 2.72
N ASP A 58 -6.53 6.12 1.88
CA ASP A 58 -6.59 4.66 1.91
C ASP A 58 -5.30 4.02 1.34
N VAL A 59 -4.69 4.61 0.30
CA VAL A 59 -3.35 4.21 -0.19
C VAL A 59 -2.30 4.44 0.89
N SER A 60 -2.30 5.60 1.55
CA SER A 60 -1.38 5.90 2.66
C SER A 60 -1.60 4.96 3.84
N ALA A 61 -2.84 4.62 4.18
CA ALA A 61 -3.14 3.65 5.23
C ALA A 61 -2.71 2.23 4.87
N LEU A 62 -2.84 1.84 3.59
CA LEU A 62 -2.34 0.56 3.10
C LEU A 62 -0.81 0.52 3.14
N HIS A 63 -0.14 1.57 2.66
CA HIS A 63 1.31 1.70 2.74
C HIS A 63 1.79 1.60 4.18
N ASP A 64 1.12 2.27 5.12
CA ASP A 64 1.45 2.23 6.53
C ASP A 64 1.31 0.80 7.13
N LEU A 65 0.26 0.07 6.75
CA LEU A 65 0.12 -1.35 7.11
C LEU A 65 1.28 -2.19 6.55
N LEU A 66 1.61 -2.04 5.26
CA LEU A 66 2.63 -2.85 4.59
C LEU A 66 4.05 -2.51 5.08
N THR A 67 4.30 -1.26 5.44
CA THR A 67 5.55 -0.81 6.08
C THR A 67 5.58 -1.04 7.57
N LEU A 68 4.55 -1.70 8.12
CA LEU A 68 4.47 -2.07 9.52
C LEU A 68 4.52 -0.85 10.46
N ALA A 69 4.14 0.35 10.02
CA ALA A 69 4.32 1.56 10.81
C ALA A 69 3.50 1.54 12.12
N HIS A 70 2.40 0.79 12.16
CA HIS A 70 1.57 0.60 13.36
C HIS A 70 1.90 -0.65 14.19
N VAL A 71 2.90 -1.48 13.86
CA VAL A 71 3.17 -2.72 14.61
C VAL A 71 3.72 -2.48 16.02
N HIS A 72 4.15 -1.26 16.31
CA HIS A 72 4.55 -0.83 17.65
C HIS A 72 3.36 -0.58 18.59
N ASP A 73 2.11 -0.59 18.10
CA ASP A 73 0.92 -0.42 18.94
C ASP A 73 0.29 -1.78 19.29
N PRO A 74 0.55 -2.34 20.49
CA PRO A 74 0.01 -3.64 20.90
C PRO A 74 -1.51 -3.63 21.14
N SER A 75 -2.17 -2.47 21.11
CA SER A 75 -3.64 -2.40 21.24
C SER A 75 -4.35 -2.68 19.92
N ARG A 76 -3.61 -2.75 18.81
CA ARG A 76 -4.13 -2.98 17.47
C ARG A 76 -4.11 -4.46 17.10
N PRO A 77 -5.18 -5.00 16.47
CA PRO A 77 -5.21 -6.39 16.01
C PRO A 77 -4.07 -6.69 15.03
N GLU A 78 -3.61 -5.69 14.27
CA GLU A 78 -2.46 -5.77 13.37
C GLU A 78 -1.16 -6.20 14.08
N ALA A 79 -0.93 -5.75 15.33
CA ALA A 79 0.25 -6.13 16.09
C ALA A 79 0.23 -7.61 16.51
N ALA A 80 -0.95 -8.21 16.72
CA ALA A 80 -1.06 -9.62 17.02
C ALA A 80 -0.77 -10.51 15.80
N TYR A 81 -1.19 -10.08 14.60
CA TYR A 81 -0.84 -10.74 13.35
C TYR A 81 0.65 -10.64 13.09
N PHE A 82 1.24 -9.45 13.27
CA PHE A 82 2.68 -9.27 13.10
C PHE A 82 3.50 -10.01 14.16
N ALA A 83 3.08 -10.07 15.42
CA ALA A 83 3.77 -10.83 16.46
C ALA A 83 3.83 -12.35 16.16
N SER A 84 2.94 -12.84 15.29
CA SER A 84 2.98 -14.22 14.79
C SER A 84 3.86 -14.41 13.54
N LEU A 85 4.27 -13.30 12.92
CA LEU A 85 5.17 -13.26 11.78
C LEU A 85 6.60 -12.99 12.22
N ASP A 86 7.55 -13.71 11.62
CA ASP A 86 8.95 -13.46 11.88
C ASP A 86 9.43 -12.27 11.03
N PRO A 87 9.92 -11.18 11.65
CA PRO A 87 10.32 -9.96 10.95
C PRO A 87 11.53 -10.14 10.03
N ALA A 88 12.31 -11.22 10.20
CA ALA A 88 13.43 -11.59 9.34
C ALA A 88 13.01 -12.57 8.23
N SER A 89 11.71 -12.84 8.08
CA SER A 89 11.22 -13.65 6.98
C SER A 89 11.33 -12.89 5.66
N PRO A 90 11.75 -13.56 4.57
CA PRO A 90 11.86 -12.94 3.25
C PRO A 90 10.51 -12.38 2.75
N GLN A 91 9.41 -12.96 3.20
CA GLN A 91 8.06 -12.48 2.86
C GLN A 91 7.79 -11.07 3.40
N VAL A 92 8.33 -10.73 4.59
CA VAL A 92 8.16 -9.38 5.16
C VAL A 92 8.96 -8.37 4.35
N GLU A 93 10.17 -8.73 3.93
CA GLU A 93 11.00 -7.91 3.05
C GLU A 93 10.31 -7.66 1.70
N GLU A 94 9.76 -8.69 1.06
CA GLU A 94 8.98 -8.54 -0.19
C GLU A 94 7.77 -7.61 -0.02
N ILE A 95 7.07 -7.71 1.12
CA ILE A 95 5.94 -6.83 1.44
C ILE A 95 6.39 -5.38 1.59
N CYS A 96 7.52 -5.12 2.27
CA CYS A 96 8.07 -3.78 2.41
C CYS A 96 8.50 -3.20 1.05
N LEU A 97 9.11 -4.00 0.17
CA LEU A 97 9.48 -3.59 -1.18
C LEU A 97 8.25 -3.23 -2.03
N LEU A 98 7.19 -4.04 -1.96
CA LEU A 98 5.92 -3.77 -2.63
C LEU A 98 5.27 -2.47 -2.12
N ALA A 99 5.37 -2.19 -0.82
CA ALA A 99 4.88 -0.95 -0.24
C ALA A 99 5.63 0.26 -0.80
N ASP A 100 6.96 0.19 -0.88
CA ASP A 100 7.78 1.29 -1.36
C ASP A 100 7.50 1.62 -2.84
N GLU A 101 7.39 0.59 -3.68
CA GLU A 101 7.02 0.74 -5.09
C GLU A 101 5.60 1.32 -5.25
N LEU A 102 4.63 0.92 -4.40
CA LEU A 102 3.29 1.49 -4.38
C LEU A 102 3.31 3.00 -4.09
N ARG A 103 4.11 3.42 -3.10
CA ARG A 103 4.27 4.83 -2.74
C ARG A 103 4.91 5.61 -3.89
N ARG A 104 5.98 5.08 -4.48
CA ARG A 104 6.65 5.73 -5.61
C ARG A 104 5.70 5.92 -6.80
N ALA A 105 4.91 4.89 -7.13
CA ALA A 105 3.89 4.98 -8.17
C ALA A 105 2.79 6.01 -7.85
N PHE A 106 2.45 6.20 -6.58
CA PHE A 106 1.47 7.20 -6.14
C PHE A 106 2.01 8.64 -6.22
N GLU A 107 3.27 8.84 -5.86
CA GLU A 107 3.96 10.12 -5.97
C GLU A 107 4.14 10.57 -7.42
N GLU A 108 4.43 9.63 -8.33
CA GLU A 108 4.52 9.90 -9.77
C GLU A 108 3.18 10.42 -10.36
N VAL A 109 2.06 9.96 -9.82
CA VAL A 109 0.71 10.43 -10.22
C VAL A 109 0.33 11.74 -9.53
N SER A 110 0.96 12.04 -8.39
CA SER A 110 0.67 13.19 -7.53
C SER A 110 1.96 13.99 -7.27
N PRO A 111 2.45 14.80 -8.23
CA PRO A 111 3.78 15.44 -8.17
C PRO A 111 3.94 16.56 -7.13
N GLY A 112 3.32 16.43 -5.95
CA GLY A 112 3.20 17.47 -4.93
C GLY A 112 3.71 17.11 -3.52
N GLN A 113 4.29 15.94 -3.29
CA GLN A 113 4.90 15.60 -1.99
C GLN A 113 6.33 15.06 -2.17
N PRO A 114 7.34 15.64 -1.50
CA PRO A 114 8.70 15.11 -1.52
C PRO A 114 8.78 13.88 -0.61
N SER A 115 9.09 12.71 -1.19
CA SER A 115 9.42 11.50 -0.44
C SER A 115 10.73 11.67 0.32
N HIS A 116 10.65 11.58 1.64
CA HIS A 116 11.79 11.40 2.53
C HIS A 116 12.14 9.91 2.54
N GLY A 117 13.18 9.54 1.79
CA GLY A 117 13.71 8.18 1.73
C GLY A 117 15.12 8.08 1.16
N ASP A 118 15.86 9.19 1.09
CA ASP A 118 17.30 9.22 0.81
C ASP A 118 18.04 9.42 2.13
N GLN A 119 18.12 8.38 2.96
CA GLN A 119 19.06 8.24 4.08
C GLN A 119 19.22 6.74 4.30
N GLU A 120 20.36 6.08 4.18
CA GLU A 120 21.74 6.50 3.96
C GLU A 120 22.52 5.19 3.71
N GLU A 121 23.23 5.07 2.60
CA GLU A 121 24.57 4.45 2.60
C GLU A 121 25.40 4.97 1.41
N ARG A 122 25.56 6.30 1.42
CA ARG A 122 26.69 6.99 0.81
C ARG A 122 27.51 7.64 1.91
N ARG A 123 28.38 6.84 2.55
CA ARG A 123 29.52 7.36 3.31
C ARG A 123 30.58 6.25 3.32
N THR A 124 31.43 6.22 2.30
CA THR A 124 32.88 6.52 2.35
C THR A 124 33.63 5.73 3.41
#